data_AF-V6F676-F1
#
_entry.id   AF-V6F676-F1
#
_cell.length_a   1.000
_cell.length_b   1.000
_cell.length_c   1.000
_cell.angle_alpha   90.00
_cell.angle_beta   90.00
_cell.angle_gamma   90.00
#
_symmetry.space_group_name_H-M   'P 1'
#
loop_
_entity.id
_entity.type
_entity.pdbx_description
1 polymer ?
#
loop_
_entity_poly.entity_id
_entity_poly.type
_entity_poly.pdbx_seq_one_letter_code
_entity_poly.pdbx_strand_id
1 'polypeptide(L)'
;MSTDLVYVTVASSFSQEVFRRIRPVIPRERWPLDAMSVTFTSDPSGLFLRASFDESDLPASYAQQAVNAIAHAGVDLVVKSPFAGMAAAVIRAARWRDVFLYLAVPLLFAIPLMGALLDRLMMPVAGLFGADILALALVQMQLTRRRMAIANARCVAEIPVPGMRVSVAAKSK
;
A
#
# COMPACT_ATOMS: atom_id res chain seq x y z
N MET A 1 0.18 12.72 15.75
CA MET A 1 -0.15 11.34 15.34
C MET A 1 1.16 10.59 15.32
N SER A 2 1.29 9.58 16.16
CA SER A 2 2.54 8.86 16.41
C SER A 2 3.12 8.35 15.10
N THR A 3 4.38 8.67 14.87
CA THR A 3 5.23 8.15 13.80
C THR A 3 5.51 6.69 14.14
N ASP A 4 4.51 5.82 13.98
CA ASP A 4 4.61 4.41 14.36
C ASP A 4 5.55 3.70 13.39
N LEU A 5 6.83 3.76 13.72
CA LEU A 5 7.89 3.04 13.08
C LEU A 5 7.78 1.59 13.56
N VAL A 6 7.25 0.74 12.68
CA VAL A 6 7.01 -0.66 13.01
C VAL A 6 8.31 -1.42 12.82
N TYR A 7 8.82 -2.04 13.88
CA TYR A 7 9.99 -2.91 13.81
C TYR A 7 9.55 -4.35 13.55
N VAL A 8 10.16 -4.99 12.56
CA VAL A 8 9.85 -6.35 12.14
C VAL A 8 11.11 -7.20 12.26
N THR A 9 11.07 -8.17 13.15
CA THR A 9 12.21 -9.06 13.43
C THR A 9 12.45 -10.06 12.30
N VAL A 10 13.66 -10.61 12.26
CA VAL A 10 14.11 -11.70 11.37
C VAL A 10 13.16 -12.90 11.32
N ALA A 11 12.51 -13.23 12.45
CA ALA A 11 11.61 -14.39 12.54
C ALA A 11 10.27 -14.20 11.82
N SER A 12 9.95 -12.98 11.39
CA SER A 12 8.67 -12.68 10.76
C SER A 12 8.52 -13.34 9.39
N SER A 13 7.28 -13.69 9.03
CA SER A 13 6.95 -14.19 7.70
C SER A 13 7.27 -13.17 6.60
N PHE A 14 7.15 -11.88 6.92
CA PHE A 14 7.51 -10.78 6.03
C PHE A 14 9.01 -10.79 5.71
N SER A 15 9.87 -10.75 6.72
CA SER A 15 11.33 -10.74 6.54
C SER A 15 11.83 -11.98 5.78
N GLN A 16 11.25 -13.15 6.06
CA GLN A 16 11.57 -14.38 5.32
C GLN A 16 11.15 -14.32 3.85
N GLU A 17 10.00 -13.73 3.56
CA GLU A 17 9.55 -13.55 2.19
C GLU A 17 10.45 -12.57 1.44
N VAL A 18 10.80 -11.43 2.05
CA VAL A 18 11.75 -10.48 1.46
C VAL A 18 13.06 -11.19 1.14
N PHE A 19 13.62 -11.95 2.09
CA PHE A 19 14.82 -12.73 1.88
C PHE A 19 14.71 -13.67 0.67
N ARG A 20 13.60 -14.43 0.55
CA ARG A 20 13.38 -15.32 -0.61
C ARG A 20 13.39 -14.58 -1.94
N ARG A 21 12.90 -13.34 -1.98
CA ARG A 21 12.86 -12.52 -3.21
C ARG A 21 14.22 -11.94 -3.58
N ILE A 22 15.00 -11.49 -2.60
CA ILE A 22 16.30 -10.83 -2.87
C ILE A 22 17.47 -11.82 -2.96
N ARG A 23 17.36 -13.00 -2.32
CA ARG A 23 18.40 -14.04 -2.29
C ARG A 23 18.98 -14.42 -3.66
N PRO A 24 18.18 -14.63 -4.72
CA PRO A 24 18.72 -15.02 -6.03
C PRO A 24 19.56 -13.93 -6.70
N VAL A 25 19.39 -12.67 -6.28
CA VAL A 25 19.93 -11.48 -6.95
C VAL A 25 21.26 -11.05 -6.35
N ILE A 26 21.50 -11.37 -5.07
CA ILE A 26 22.71 -10.98 -4.34
C ILE A 26 23.67 -12.19 -4.26
N PRO A 27 24.90 -12.10 -4.79
CA PRO A 27 25.91 -13.15 -4.66
C PRO A 27 26.19 -13.48 -3.19
N ARG A 28 26.41 -14.76 -2.87
CA ARG A 28 26.58 -15.24 -1.48
C ARG A 28 27.69 -14.51 -0.70
N GLU A 29 28.77 -14.15 -1.37
CA GLU A 29 29.94 -13.48 -0.78
C GLU A 29 29.68 -12.02 -0.40
N ARG A 30 28.59 -11.43 -0.89
CA ARG A 30 28.24 -10.02 -0.68
C ARG A 30 27.20 -9.82 0.41
N TRP A 31 26.78 -10.90 1.07
CA TRP A 31 25.86 -10.81 2.19
C TRP A 31 26.60 -10.33 3.45
N PRO A 32 25.99 -9.43 4.24
CA PRO A 32 26.54 -9.04 5.54
C PRO A 32 26.53 -10.24 6.51
N LEU A 33 27.38 -10.14 7.54
CA LEU A 33 27.52 -11.17 8.58
C LEU A 33 26.31 -11.21 9.53
N ASP A 34 25.74 -10.03 9.80
CA ASP A 34 24.57 -9.85 10.66
C ASP A 34 23.28 -9.64 9.84
N ALA A 35 22.14 -9.61 10.52
CA ALA A 35 20.85 -9.34 9.89
C ALA A 35 20.85 -7.96 9.20
N MET A 36 20.35 -7.92 7.97
CA MET A 36 20.32 -6.69 7.16
C MET A 36 19.12 -5.84 7.54
N SER A 37 19.33 -4.57 7.84
CA SER A 37 18.25 -3.66 8.20
C SER A 37 17.71 -2.97 6.96
N VAL A 38 16.42 -3.17 6.66
CA VAL A 38 15.78 -2.57 5.49
C VAL A 38 14.58 -1.75 5.89
N THR A 39 14.58 -0.49 5.44
CA THR A 39 13.45 0.40 5.65
C THR A 39 12.46 0.27 4.52
N PHE A 40 11.21 -0.03 4.86
CA PHE A 40 10.08 -0.13 3.94
C PHE A 40 9.14 1.04 4.13
N THR A 41 8.75 1.62 2.99
CA THR A 41 7.63 2.56 2.89
C THR A 41 6.62 2.01 1.89
N SER A 42 5.33 2.23 2.13
CA SER A 42 4.30 1.83 1.19
C SER A 42 4.04 2.93 0.18
N ASP A 43 3.80 2.55 -1.07
CA ASP A 43 3.30 3.48 -2.07
C ASP A 43 1.89 3.97 -1.68
N PRO A 44 1.49 5.22 -2.01
CA PRO A 44 0.16 5.74 -1.70
C PRO A 44 -0.98 4.90 -2.30
N SER A 45 -0.72 4.13 -3.36
CA SER A 45 -1.69 3.19 -3.92
C SER A 45 -2.01 2.02 -2.99
N GLY A 46 -1.10 1.67 -2.07
CA GLY A 46 -1.15 0.46 -1.27
C GLY A 46 -0.91 -0.82 -2.05
N LEU A 47 -0.31 -0.74 -3.25
CA LEU A 47 -0.05 -1.90 -4.11
C LEU A 47 1.42 -2.30 -4.18
N PHE A 48 2.33 -1.42 -3.75
CA PHE A 48 3.76 -1.62 -3.84
C PHE A 48 4.46 -1.17 -2.56
N LEU A 49 5.59 -1.81 -2.26
CA LEU A 49 6.51 -1.38 -1.23
C LEU A 49 7.77 -0.82 -1.88
N ARG A 50 8.30 0.26 -1.29
CA ARG A 50 9.60 0.82 -1.60
C ARG A 50 10.55 0.45 -0.48
N ALA A 51 11.64 -0.22 -0.84
CA ALA A 51 12.70 -0.58 0.09
C ALA A 51 13.86 0.41 -0.02
N SER A 52 14.49 0.69 1.12
CA SER A 52 15.74 1.43 1.24
C SER A 52 16.70 0.58 2.06
N PHE A 53 17.84 0.27 1.47
CA PHE A 53 18.94 -0.45 2.10
C PHE A 53 19.95 0.57 2.63
N ASP A 54 20.61 0.26 3.75
CA ASP A 54 21.77 1.04 4.18
C ASP A 54 22.97 0.72 3.26
N GLU A 55 23.76 1.74 2.92
CA GLU A 55 24.96 1.57 2.09
C GLU A 55 26.04 0.78 2.83
N SER A 56 26.00 0.74 4.17
CA SER A 56 26.86 -0.12 4.99
C SER A 56 26.59 -1.61 4.80
N ASP A 57 25.34 -1.98 4.52
CA ASP A 57 24.89 -3.38 4.50
C ASP A 57 25.07 -4.02 3.13
N LEU A 58 24.95 -3.23 2.05
CA LEU A 58 25.03 -3.73 0.69
C LEU A 58 25.52 -2.65 -0.30
N PRO A 59 26.47 -2.97 -1.21
CA PRO A 59 26.87 -2.04 -2.26
C PRO A 59 25.69 -1.58 -3.12
N ALA A 60 25.69 -0.31 -3.54
CA ALA A 60 24.59 0.34 -4.25
C ALA A 60 24.06 -0.45 -5.46
N SER A 61 24.94 -1.12 -6.21
CA SER A 61 24.56 -1.93 -7.38
C SER A 61 23.67 -3.11 -7.03
N TYR A 62 23.97 -3.82 -5.94
CA TYR A 62 23.16 -4.95 -5.46
C TYR A 62 21.93 -4.48 -4.71
N ALA A 63 22.02 -3.36 -3.98
CA ALA A 63 20.87 -2.73 -3.34
C ALA A 63 19.80 -2.37 -4.38
N GLN A 64 20.19 -1.77 -5.51
CA GLN A 64 19.25 -1.44 -6.57
C GLN A 64 18.57 -2.68 -7.18
N GLN A 65 19.31 -3.78 -7.39
CA GLN A 65 18.71 -5.01 -7.89
C GLN A 65 17.75 -5.65 -6.86
N ALA A 66 18.08 -5.58 -5.57
CA ALA A 66 17.22 -6.05 -4.49
C ALA A 66 15.93 -5.19 -4.38
N VAL A 67 16.05 -3.86 -4.49
CA VAL A 67 14.90 -2.94 -4.57
C VAL A 67 14.01 -3.31 -5.76
N ASN A 68 14.60 -3.59 -6.93
CA ASN A 68 13.82 -3.99 -8.10
C ASN A 68 13.11 -5.32 -7.86
N ALA A 69 13.76 -6.32 -7.27
CA ALA A 69 13.13 -7.60 -6.94
C ALA A 69 11.96 -7.45 -5.97
N ILE A 70 12.09 -6.57 -4.97
CA ILE A 70 11.03 -6.20 -4.02
C ILE A 70 9.88 -5.51 -4.74
N ALA A 71 10.17 -4.54 -5.62
CA ALA A 71 9.15 -3.84 -6.39
C ALA A 71 8.36 -4.79 -7.33
N HIS A 72 9.05 -5.77 -7.94
CA HIS A 72 8.41 -6.80 -8.77
C HIS A 72 7.50 -7.74 -7.98
N ALA A 73 7.76 -7.96 -6.69
CA ALA A 73 6.87 -8.75 -5.84
C ALA A 73 5.54 -8.03 -5.58
N GLY A 74 5.51 -6.69 -5.64
CA GLY A 74 4.29 -5.88 -5.60
C GLY A 74 3.34 -6.26 -4.48
N VAL A 75 2.10 -6.60 -4.86
CA VAL A 75 1.00 -6.88 -3.94
C VAL A 75 1.27 -8.08 -3.03
N ASP A 76 1.95 -9.11 -3.52
CA ASP A 76 2.24 -10.32 -2.73
C ASP A 76 3.01 -9.98 -1.45
N LEU A 77 3.92 -9.01 -1.56
CA LEU A 77 4.74 -8.56 -0.45
C LEU A 77 3.97 -7.61 0.46
N VAL A 78 3.13 -6.73 -0.10
CA VAL A 78 2.25 -5.83 0.67
C VAL A 78 1.31 -6.62 1.58
N VAL A 79 0.71 -7.71 1.10
CA VAL A 79 -0.24 -8.52 1.88
C VAL A 79 0.41 -9.19 3.10
N LYS A 80 1.71 -9.51 3.01
CA LYS A 80 2.49 -10.09 4.12
C LYS A 80 3.09 -9.03 5.05
N SER A 81 3.04 -7.76 4.66
CA SER A 81 3.63 -6.63 5.39
C SER A 81 2.70 -6.12 6.50
N PRO A 82 3.24 -5.37 7.49
CA PRO A 82 2.41 -4.68 8.48
C PRO A 82 1.46 -3.64 7.86
N PHE A 83 1.66 -3.25 6.59
CA PHE A 83 0.83 -2.28 5.89
C PHE A 83 -0.42 -2.90 5.25
N ALA A 84 -0.60 -4.23 5.27
CA ALA A 84 -1.69 -4.92 4.58
C ALA A 84 -3.09 -4.36 4.94
N GLY A 85 -3.33 -4.07 6.22
CA GLY A 85 -4.60 -3.49 6.68
C GLY A 85 -4.84 -2.08 6.14
N MET A 86 -3.80 -1.24 6.08
CA MET A 86 -3.88 0.11 5.53
C MET A 86 -4.07 0.07 4.01
N ALA A 87 -3.34 -0.80 3.32
CA ALA A 87 -3.47 -1.04 1.88
C ALA A 87 -4.88 -1.47 1.50
N ALA A 88 -5.45 -2.45 2.23
CA ALA A 88 -6.83 -2.89 2.04
C ALA A 88 -7.84 -1.74 2.23
N ALA A 89 -7.59 -0.84 3.19
CA ALA A 89 -8.45 0.32 3.41
C ALA A 89 -8.38 1.33 2.24
N VAL A 90 -7.19 1.55 1.65
CA VAL A 90 -7.03 2.41 0.46
C VAL A 90 -7.75 1.81 -0.75
N ILE A 91 -7.54 0.52 -1.02
CA ILE A 91 -8.18 -0.19 -2.16
C ILE A 91 -9.70 -0.17 -2.00
N ARG A 92 -10.22 -0.43 -0.79
CA ARG A 92 -11.66 -0.38 -0.53
C ARG A 92 -12.24 1.01 -0.77
N ALA A 93 -11.56 2.07 -0.33
CA ALA A 93 -12.01 3.44 -0.57
C ALA A 93 -11.99 3.81 -2.06
N ALA A 94 -10.95 3.40 -2.79
CA ALA A 94 -10.86 3.60 -4.24
C ALA A 94 -11.99 2.88 -4.98
N ARG A 95 -12.30 1.63 -4.61
CA ARG A 95 -13.42 0.88 -5.19
C ARG A 95 -14.76 1.59 -4.99
N TRP A 96 -15.03 2.12 -3.80
CA TRP A 96 -16.26 2.88 -3.55
C TRP A 96 -16.34 4.14 -4.41
N ARG A 97 -15.23 4.88 -4.53
CA ARG A 97 -15.17 6.03 -5.45
C ARG A 97 -15.52 5.64 -6.88
N ASP A 98 -14.97 4.54 -7.37
CA ASP A 98 -15.21 4.10 -8.74
C ASP A 98 -16.67 3.65 -8.93
N VAL A 99 -17.25 2.93 -7.96
CA VAL A 99 -18.69 2.58 -7.96
C VAL A 99 -19.57 3.84 -7.98
N PHE A 100 -19.24 4.85 -7.15
CA PHE A 100 -19.95 6.13 -7.17
C PHE A 100 -19.83 6.82 -8.52
N LEU A 101 -18.65 6.84 -9.15
CA LEU A 101 -18.47 7.41 -10.49
C LEU A 101 -19.31 6.68 -11.54
N TYR A 102 -19.34 5.34 -11.50
CA TYR A 102 -20.16 4.55 -12.43
C TYR A 102 -21.67 4.74 -12.25
N LEU A 103 -22.12 5.04 -11.03
CA LEU A 103 -23.53 5.36 -10.75
C LEU A 103 -23.87 6.82 -11.09
N ALA A 104 -22.99 7.74 -10.71
CA ALA A 104 -23.14 9.17 -10.87
C ALA A 104 -23.16 9.57 -12.35
N VAL A 105 -22.17 9.14 -13.15
CA VAL A 105 -22.03 9.59 -14.54
C VAL A 105 -23.30 9.40 -15.37
N PRO A 106 -23.94 8.21 -15.42
CA PRO A 106 -25.22 8.05 -16.13
C PRO A 106 -26.33 8.93 -15.58
N LEU A 107 -26.38 9.11 -14.25
CA LEU A 107 -27.38 9.97 -13.59
C LEU A 107 -27.18 11.43 -14.00
N LEU A 108 -25.95 11.93 -14.01
CA LEU A 108 -25.58 13.28 -14.42
C LEU A 108 -25.99 13.58 -15.87
N PHE A 109 -25.89 12.59 -16.77
CA PHE A 109 -26.36 12.72 -18.16
C PHE A 109 -27.88 12.62 -18.32
N ALA A 110 -28.58 11.92 -17.42
CA ALA A 110 -30.04 11.81 -17.46
C ALA A 110 -30.75 13.09 -16.97
N ILE A 111 -30.08 13.93 -16.18
CA ILE A 111 -30.66 15.12 -15.55
C ILE A 111 -31.09 16.21 -16.55
N PRO A 112 -30.25 16.63 -17.51
CA PRO A 112 -30.68 17.58 -18.55
C PRO A 112 -31.85 17.03 -19.39
N LEU A 113 -31.86 15.72 -19.64
CA LEU A 113 -32.92 15.04 -20.38
C LEU A 113 -34.25 15.02 -19.60
N MET A 114 -34.22 14.72 -18.31
CA MET A 114 -35.40 14.72 -17.45
C MET A 114 -35.93 16.13 -17.17
N GLY A 115 -35.04 17.13 -17.03
CA GLY A 115 -35.42 18.53 -16.89
C GLY A 115 -36.14 19.07 -18.14
N ALA A 116 -35.73 18.63 -19.33
CA ALA A 116 -36.40 18.97 -20.58
C ALA A 116 -37.77 18.28 -20.76
N LEU A 117 -38.01 17.16 -20.07
CA LEU A 117 -39.24 16.36 -20.18
C LEU A 117 -40.28 16.66 -19.09
N LEU A 118 -39.88 17.09 -17.89
CA LEU A 118 -40.80 17.38 -16.77
C LEU A 118 -40.32 18.56 -15.89
N ASP A 119 -40.90 19.74 -16.10
CA ASP A 119 -40.63 20.97 -15.29
C ASP A 119 -40.80 20.76 -13.77
N ARG A 120 -41.73 19.89 -13.36
CA ARG A 120 -42.03 19.64 -11.93
C ARG A 120 -40.97 18.81 -11.20
N LEU A 121 -40.06 18.14 -11.92
CA LEU A 121 -39.03 17.28 -11.33
C LEU A 121 -37.66 17.94 -11.21
N MET A 122 -37.47 19.16 -11.74
CA MET A 122 -36.17 19.85 -11.71
C MET A 122 -35.61 20.05 -10.29
N MET A 123 -36.46 20.44 -9.33
CA MET A 123 -36.02 20.74 -7.96
C MET A 123 -35.51 19.50 -7.18
N PRO A 124 -36.23 18.36 -7.12
CA PRO A 124 -35.70 17.16 -6.47
C PRO A 124 -34.48 16.59 -7.20
N VAL A 125 -34.43 16.72 -8.52
CA VAL A 125 -33.29 16.28 -9.34
C VAL A 125 -32.02 17.09 -9.04
N ALA A 126 -32.12 18.41 -8.94
CA ALA A 126 -31.00 19.27 -8.54
C ALA A 126 -30.52 18.96 -7.10
N GLY A 127 -31.43 18.62 -6.20
CA GLY A 127 -31.08 18.17 -4.84
C GLY A 127 -30.27 16.87 -4.82
N LEU A 128 -30.69 15.86 -5.60
CA LEU A 128 -29.96 14.59 -5.75
C LEU A 128 -28.57 14.81 -6.37
N PHE A 129 -28.46 15.70 -7.36
CA PHE A 129 -27.18 16.08 -7.96
C PHE A 129 -26.22 16.69 -6.94
N GLY A 130 -26.71 17.63 -6.12
CA GLY A 130 -25.89 18.24 -5.06
C GLY A 130 -25.43 17.22 -4.02
N ALA A 131 -26.32 16.29 -3.62
CA ALA A 131 -25.97 15.21 -2.70
C ALA A 131 -24.90 14.27 -3.28
N ASP A 132 -24.97 13.97 -4.58
CA ASP A 132 -24.02 13.09 -5.26
C ASP A 132 -22.63 13.72 -5.38
N ILE A 133 -22.54 15.01 -5.72
CA ILE A 133 -21.27 15.76 -5.70
C ILE A 133 -20.66 15.76 -4.29
N LEU A 134 -21.48 16.00 -3.27
CA LEU A 134 -21.02 16.01 -1.88
C LEU A 134 -20.52 14.61 -1.46
N ALA A 135 -21.24 13.55 -1.82
CA ALA A 135 -20.82 12.17 -1.58
C ALA A 135 -19.48 11.87 -2.26
N LEU A 136 -19.32 12.24 -3.53
CA LEU A 136 -18.07 12.07 -4.27
C LEU A 136 -16.90 12.83 -3.62
N ALA A 137 -17.13 14.08 -3.19
CA ALA A 137 -16.13 14.90 -2.52
C ALA A 137 -15.69 14.28 -1.18
N LEU A 138 -16.63 13.77 -0.39
CA LEU A 138 -16.34 13.10 0.89
C LEU A 138 -15.55 11.81 0.66
N VAL A 139 -15.92 10.99 -0.32
CA VAL A 139 -15.22 9.75 -0.66
C VAL A 139 -13.80 10.04 -1.15
N GLN A 140 -13.62 11.06 -1.99
CA GLN A 140 -12.31 11.49 -2.45
C GLN A 140 -11.44 12.01 -1.30
N MET A 141 -12.02 12.76 -0.35
CA MET A 141 -11.33 13.23 0.84
C MET A 141 -10.88 12.06 1.73
N GLN A 142 -11.74 11.06 1.94
CA GLN A 142 -11.40 9.86 2.69
C GLN A 142 -10.28 9.06 2.02
N LEU A 143 -10.34 8.90 0.70
CA LEU A 143 -9.29 8.23 -0.06
C LEU A 143 -7.95 8.96 0.12
N THR A 144 -7.91 10.28 -0.06
CA THR A 144 -6.69 11.08 0.12
C THR A 144 -6.13 10.95 1.53
N ARG A 145 -6.97 11.00 2.57
CA ARG A 145 -6.52 10.78 3.96
C ARG A 145 -5.88 9.41 4.16
N ARG A 146 -6.47 8.36 3.60
CA ARG A 146 -5.92 6.99 3.69
C ARG A 146 -4.61 6.86 2.90
N ARG A 147 -4.52 7.47 1.73
CA ARG A 147 -3.28 7.53 0.93
C ARG A 147 -2.15 8.25 1.67
N MET A 148 -2.47 9.35 2.36
CA MET A 148 -1.49 10.06 3.19
C MET A 148 -1.07 9.22 4.40
N ALA A 149 -2.01 8.56 5.06
CA ALA A 149 -1.71 7.68 6.20
C ALA A 149 -0.76 6.54 5.80
N ILE A 150 -1.02 5.86 4.68
CA ILE A 150 -0.19 4.74 4.22
C ILE A 150 1.18 5.22 3.70
N ALA A 151 1.25 6.39 3.04
CA ALA A 151 2.50 6.96 2.54
C ALA A 151 3.43 7.43 3.67
N ASN A 152 2.86 7.86 4.80
CA ASN A 152 3.61 8.27 5.97
C ASN A 152 4.03 7.09 6.86
N ALA A 153 3.47 5.90 6.65
CA ALA A 153 3.79 4.72 7.43
C ALA A 153 5.18 4.19 7.03
N ARG A 154 6.02 3.89 8.04
CA ARG A 154 7.38 3.38 7.86
C ARG A 154 7.56 2.12 8.69
N CYS A 155 8.32 1.18 8.14
CA CYS A 155 8.64 -0.09 8.79
C CYS A 155 10.13 -0.35 8.61
N VAL A 156 10.81 -0.80 9.67
CA VAL A 156 12.18 -1.31 9.57
C VAL A 156 12.12 -2.80 9.80
N ALA A 157 12.52 -3.58 8.80
CA ALA A 157 12.54 -5.03 8.89
C ALA A 157 13.98 -5.54 8.86
N GLU A 158 14.29 -6.41 9.81
CA GLU A 158 15.54 -7.16 9.83
C GLU A 158 15.37 -8.37 8.90
N ILE A 159 16.18 -8.44 7.85
CA ILE A 159 16.14 -9.51 6.86
C ILE A 159 17.19 -10.56 7.23
N PRO A 160 16.82 -11.85 7.23
CA PRO A 160 17.79 -12.90 7.46
C PRO A 160 18.86 -12.96 6.38
N VAL A 161 20.09 -13.30 6.78
CA VAL A 161 21.21 -13.57 5.88
C VAL A 161 21.43 -15.07 5.70
N PRO A 162 22.00 -15.53 4.57
CA PRO A 162 22.27 -16.94 4.32
C PRO A 162 23.13 -17.55 5.43
N GLY A 163 22.65 -18.64 6.03
CA GLY A 163 23.37 -19.35 7.10
C GLY A 163 23.06 -18.86 8.52
N MET A 164 22.33 -17.75 8.68
CA MET A 164 21.86 -17.32 9.99
C MET A 164 20.79 -18.27 10.53
N ARG A 165 21.00 -18.76 11.75
CA ARG A 165 20.01 -19.58 12.46
C ARG A 165 18.91 -18.68 13.00
N VAL A 166 17.83 -18.52 12.26
CA VAL A 166 16.64 -17.85 12.76
C VAL A 166 16.00 -18.77 13.81
N SER A 167 16.21 -18.46 15.10
CA SER A 167 15.44 -19.12 16.14
C SER A 167 13.99 -18.67 15.99
N VAL A 168 13.13 -19.57 15.53
CA VAL A 168 11.69 -19.30 15.44
C VAL A 168 11.17 -19.37 16.87
N ALA A 169 11.33 -18.27 17.61
CA ALA A 169 10.75 -18.14 18.94
C ALA A 169 9.22 -18.15 18.80
N ALA A 170 8.65 -19.31 19.11
CA ALA A 170 7.29 -19.61 19.53
C ALA A 170 6.14 -18.82 18.88
N LYS A 171 5.36 -19.55 18.07
CA LYS A 171 3.89 -19.53 18.04
C LYS A 171 3.30 -18.86 19.30
N SER A 172 2.93 -17.58 19.21
CA SER A 172 1.94 -17.03 20.14
C SER A 172 0.59 -17.59 19.73
N LYS A 173 0.00 -18.38 20.62
CA LYS A 173 -1.41 -18.77 20.59
C LYS A 173 -2.31 -17.55 20.55
#